data_AF-A1RSX4-F1
#
_entry.id   AF-A1RSX4-F1
#
_cell.length_a   1.000
_cell.length_b   1.000
_cell.length_c   1.000
_cell.angle_alpha   90.00
_cell.angle_beta   90.00
_cell.angle_gamma   90.00
#
_symmetry.space_group_name_H-M   'P 1'
#
loop_
_entity.id
_entity.type
_entity.pdbx_description
1 polymer ?
#
loop_
_entity_poly.entity_id
_entity_poly.type
_entity_poly.pdbx_seq_one_letter_code
_entity_poly.pdbx_strand_id
1 'polypeptide(L)'
;MVEDILEVIAVNTLALFTLAIFLTLYTYSTPNVCQVAETVLKFPGSEIHVYGRFKVWNDTKHVYLSCGLALSRDKVLQINRTEGLLRIGSTAEGKLYIS
;
A
#
# COMPACT_ATOMS: atom_id res chain seq x y z
N MET A 1 21.33 -38.32 16.27
CA MET A 1 21.51 -38.41 14.79
C MET A 1 20.18 -38.32 14.04
N VAL A 2 19.17 -39.13 14.38
CA VAL A 2 17.81 -38.96 13.80
C VAL A 2 17.11 -37.72 14.36
N GLU A 3 17.31 -37.39 15.65
CA GLU A 3 16.73 -36.18 16.26
C GLU A 3 17.28 -34.89 15.64
N ASP A 4 18.59 -34.82 15.36
CA ASP A 4 19.22 -33.65 14.74
C ASP A 4 18.67 -33.38 13.32
N ILE A 5 18.41 -34.45 12.56
CA ILE A 5 17.80 -34.35 11.22
C ILE A 5 16.36 -33.86 11.33
N LEU A 6 15.60 -34.36 12.31
CA LEU A 6 14.21 -33.97 12.53
C LEU A 6 14.09 -32.49 12.91
N GLU A 7 15.01 -32.00 13.75
CA GLU A 7 15.04 -30.61 14.19
C GLU A 7 15.39 -29.65 13.04
N VAL A 8 16.36 -30.00 12.19
CA VAL A 8 16.71 -29.22 10.99
C VAL A 8 15.55 -29.14 10.00
N ILE A 9 14.82 -30.25 9.80
CA ILE A 9 13.64 -30.26 8.91
C ILE A 9 12.52 -29.39 9.48
N ALA A 10 12.27 -29.44 10.79
CA ALA A 10 11.24 -28.64 11.44
C ALA A 10 11.52 -27.13 11.30
N VAL A 11 12.76 -26.70 11.52
CA VAL A 11 13.13 -25.27 11.41
C VAL A 11 13.05 -24.79 9.95
N ASN A 12 13.53 -25.58 8.99
CA ASN A 12 13.45 -25.21 7.58
C ASN A 12 12.02 -25.14 7.06
N THR A 13 11.15 -26.07 7.47
CA THR A 13 9.74 -26.05 7.07
C THR A 13 9.02 -24.83 7.65
N LEU A 14 9.28 -24.48 8.91
CA LEU A 14 8.74 -23.26 9.52
C LEU A 14 9.23 -21.99 8.81
N ALA A 15 10.52 -21.93 8.45
CA ALA A 15 11.09 -20.81 7.70
C ALA A 15 10.47 -20.66 6.30
N LEU A 16 10.26 -21.77 5.58
CA LEU A 16 9.61 -21.76 4.27
C LEU A 16 8.12 -21.36 4.36
N PHE A 17 7.41 -21.86 5.36
CA PHE A 17 6.02 -21.48 5.60
C PHE A 17 5.87 -20.00 5.93
N THR A 18 6.71 -19.47 6.81
CA THR A 18 6.69 -18.04 7.15
C THR A 18 7.01 -17.19 5.93
N LEU A 19 8.02 -17.54 5.13
CA LEU A 19 8.34 -16.85 3.87
C LEU A 19 7.15 -16.85 2.90
N ALA A 20 6.48 -18.00 2.73
CA ALA A 20 5.31 -18.11 1.84
C ALA A 20 4.16 -17.22 2.32
N ILE A 21 3.90 -17.16 3.64
CA ILE A 21 2.91 -16.27 4.23
C ILE A 21 3.27 -14.79 3.97
N PHE A 22 4.54 -14.42 4.15
CA PHE A 22 5.00 -13.06 3.85
C PHE A 22 4.80 -12.69 2.37
N LEU A 23 5.14 -13.58 1.44
CA LEU A 23 4.95 -13.33 0.01
C LEU A 23 3.45 -13.19 -0.35
N THR A 24 2.57 -13.98 0.27
CA THR A 24 1.12 -13.89 0.01
C THR A 24 0.47 -12.64 0.60
N LEU A 25 0.97 -12.10 1.71
CA LEU A 25 0.43 -10.87 2.31
C LEU A 25 0.92 -9.58 1.64
N TYR A 26 2.18 -9.54 1.18
CA TYR A 26 2.78 -8.32 0.62
C TYR A 26 2.50 -8.10 -0.88
N THR A 27 1.73 -8.98 -1.52
CA THR A 27 1.66 -9.02 -3.00
C THR A 27 0.84 -7.92 -3.67
N TYR A 28 0.17 -7.01 -2.96
CA TYR A 28 -0.69 -6.03 -3.65
C TYR A 28 -0.29 -4.55 -3.53
N SER A 29 0.25 -4.11 -2.39
CA SER A 29 0.33 -2.67 -2.10
C SER A 29 1.74 -2.24 -1.76
N THR A 30 2.28 -1.27 -2.49
CA THR A 30 3.52 -0.61 -2.08
C THR A 30 3.24 0.40 -0.96
N PRO A 31 3.79 0.24 0.25
CA PRO A 31 3.47 1.10 1.40
C PRO A 31 3.84 2.58 1.16
N ASN A 32 4.83 2.83 0.31
CA ASN A 32 5.28 4.19 -0.04
C ASN A 32 4.16 5.04 -0.64
N VAL A 33 3.24 4.46 -1.42
CA VAL A 33 2.11 5.20 -2.02
C VAL A 33 1.26 5.87 -0.95
N CYS A 34 1.07 5.22 0.19
CA CYS A 34 0.17 5.72 1.22
C CYS A 34 0.84 6.66 2.21
N GLN A 35 2.11 6.44 2.51
CA GLN A 35 2.93 7.44 3.19
C GLN A 35 2.96 8.75 2.39
N VAL A 36 3.10 8.64 1.07
CA VAL A 36 3.06 9.81 0.18
C VAL A 36 1.67 10.44 0.16
N ALA A 37 0.60 9.67 -0.03
CA ALA A 37 -0.77 10.19 -0.01
C ALA A 37 -1.11 10.91 1.31
N GLU A 38 -0.68 10.37 2.44
CA GLU A 38 -0.86 11.01 3.75
C GLU A 38 -0.03 12.29 3.89
N THR A 39 1.23 12.27 3.46
CA THR A 39 2.11 13.45 3.47
C THR A 39 1.54 14.58 2.61
N VAL A 40 1.07 14.24 1.42
CA VAL A 40 0.50 15.19 0.46
C VAL A 40 -0.79 15.82 0.97
N LEU A 41 -1.58 15.08 1.75
CA LEU A 41 -2.77 15.63 2.43
C LEU A 41 -2.42 16.55 3.61
N LYS A 42 -1.25 16.37 4.26
CA LYS A 42 -0.76 17.27 5.31
C LYS A 42 -0.23 18.59 4.74
N PHE A 43 0.27 18.57 3.50
CA PHE A 43 0.82 19.75 2.82
C PHE A 43 0.02 20.04 1.53
N PRO A 44 -1.09 20.81 1.61
CA PRO A 44 -1.92 21.11 0.45
C PRO A 44 -1.13 21.82 -0.65
N GLY A 45 -1.31 21.41 -1.91
CA GLY A 45 -0.58 21.95 -3.06
C GLY A 45 0.76 21.27 -3.35
N SER A 46 1.11 20.21 -2.60
CA SER A 46 2.30 19.41 -2.87
C SER A 46 2.01 18.26 -3.84
N GLU A 47 3.01 17.88 -4.63
CA GLU A 47 2.97 16.74 -5.54
C GLU A 47 4.26 15.93 -5.37
N ILE A 48 4.12 14.61 -5.25
CA ILE A 48 5.22 13.67 -5.10
C ILE A 48 5.03 12.53 -6.10
N HIS A 49 6.11 12.17 -6.79
CA HIS A 49 6.10 11.03 -7.72
C HIS A 49 6.65 9.80 -7.00
N VAL A 50 5.90 8.70 -7.05
CA VAL A 50 6.30 7.44 -6.44
C VAL A 50 6.03 6.29 -7.39
N TYR A 51 6.97 5.35 -7.49
CA TYR A 51 6.72 4.11 -8.20
C TYR A 51 6.04 3.12 -7.26
N GLY A 52 4.90 2.57 -7.67
CA GLY A 52 4.14 1.70 -6.81
C GLY A 52 2.93 1.06 -7.45
N ARG A 53 2.25 0.24 -6.67
CA ARG A 53 0.96 -0.34 -7.01
C ARG A 53 0.06 -0.37 -5.78
N PHE A 54 -1.23 -0.18 -5.99
CA PHE A 54 -2.25 -0.26 -4.96
C PHE A 54 -3.60 -0.64 -5.58
N LYS A 55 -4.52 -1.06 -4.72
CA LYS A 55 -5.93 -1.31 -5.04
C LYS A 55 -6.74 -0.20 -4.37
N VAL A 56 -7.84 0.16 -5.02
CA VAL A 56 -8.81 1.11 -4.48
C VAL A 56 -10.12 0.39 -4.28
N TRP A 57 -10.73 0.59 -3.12
CA TRP A 57 -12.12 0.26 -2.87
C TRP A 57 -12.82 1.51 -2.36
N ASN A 58 -14.09 1.62 -2.66
CA ASN A 58 -14.89 2.78 -2.32
C ASN A 58 -16.18 2.33 -1.67
N ASP A 59 -16.54 3.04 -0.60
CA ASP A 59 -17.85 2.96 0.06
C ASP A 59 -18.57 4.32 -0.14
N THR A 60 -19.77 4.44 0.41
CA THR A 60 -20.59 5.65 0.42
C THR A 60 -19.86 6.87 0.98
N LYS A 61 -19.01 6.70 1.99
CA LYS A 61 -18.33 7.81 2.68
C LYS A 61 -16.81 7.85 2.46
N HIS A 62 -16.17 6.71 2.21
CA HIS A 62 -14.71 6.60 2.21
C HIS A 62 -14.16 5.94 0.94
N VAL A 63 -12.93 6.29 0.59
CA VAL A 63 -12.07 5.63 -0.37
C VAL A 63 -10.95 4.95 0.41
N TYR A 64 -10.85 3.64 0.25
CA TYR A 64 -9.87 2.78 0.89
C TYR A 64 -8.77 2.42 -0.10
N LEU A 65 -7.52 2.64 0.31
CA LEU A 65 -6.35 2.19 -0.39
C LEU A 65 -5.85 0.89 0.25
N SER A 66 -5.36 -0.05 -0.57
CA SER A 66 -4.89 -1.39 -0.15
C SER A 66 -3.68 -1.44 0.77
N CYS A 67 -3.10 -0.29 1.06
CA CYS A 67 -2.11 -0.11 2.11
C CYS A 67 -2.70 0.15 3.51
N GLY A 68 -4.03 0.20 3.63
CA GLY A 68 -4.72 0.50 4.90
C GLY A 68 -5.12 1.96 5.11
N LEU A 69 -4.93 2.84 4.12
CA LEU A 69 -5.33 4.26 4.23
C LEU A 69 -6.82 4.43 3.86
N ALA A 70 -7.60 4.99 4.79
CA ALA A 70 -8.99 5.37 4.57
C ALA A 70 -9.09 6.90 4.40
N LEU A 71 -9.63 7.33 3.28
CA LEU A 71 -9.79 8.73 2.91
C LEU A 71 -11.26 9.07 2.79
N SER A 72 -11.68 10.23 3.29
CA SER A 72 -13.04 10.69 3.08
C SER A 72 -13.25 11.12 1.62
N ARG A 73 -14.42 10.81 1.04
CA ARG A 73 -14.69 11.03 -0.39
C ARG A 73 -14.58 12.49 -0.83
N ASP A 74 -14.89 13.43 0.04
CA ASP A 74 -14.75 14.88 -0.18
C ASP A 74 -13.29 15.31 -0.35
N LYS A 75 -12.34 14.55 0.21
CA LYS A 75 -10.90 14.78 0.09
C LYS A 75 -10.26 14.09 -1.11
N VAL A 76 -11.03 13.40 -1.96
CA VAL A 76 -10.49 12.73 -3.15
C VAL A 76 -11.07 13.41 -4.39
N LEU A 77 -10.18 14.02 -5.18
CA LEU A 77 -10.54 14.62 -6.47
C LEU A 77 -10.67 13.54 -7.54
N GLN A 78 -9.61 12.77 -7.78
CA GLN A 78 -9.55 11.82 -8.89
C GLN A 78 -8.43 10.78 -8.71
N ILE A 79 -8.68 9.53 -9.10
CA ILE A 79 -7.66 8.47 -9.17
C ILE A 79 -7.72 7.84 -10.57
N ASN A 80 -6.70 8.08 -11.39
CA ASN A 80 -6.62 7.64 -12.78
C ASN A 80 -5.73 6.41 -12.98
N ARG A 81 -4.69 6.25 -12.16
CA ARG A 81 -3.79 5.10 -12.21
C ARG A 81 -3.59 4.50 -10.83
N THR A 82 -3.41 3.20 -10.82
CA THR A 82 -3.23 2.40 -9.60
C THR A 82 -1.91 1.63 -9.59
N GLU A 83 -1.12 1.70 -10.66
CA GLU A 83 0.18 1.03 -10.78
C GLU A 83 1.18 1.80 -11.66
N GLY A 84 2.47 1.53 -11.46
CA GLY A 84 3.58 2.13 -12.21
C GLY A 84 4.13 3.38 -11.53
N LEU A 85 4.57 4.36 -12.33
CA LEU A 85 4.96 5.68 -11.82
C LEU A 85 3.70 6.51 -11.56
N LEU A 86 3.39 6.74 -10.30
CA LEU A 86 2.21 7.45 -9.81
C LEU A 86 2.59 8.87 -9.42
N ARG A 87 1.83 9.85 -9.89
CA ARG A 87 1.90 11.23 -9.38
C ARG A 87 0.80 11.41 -8.35
N ILE A 88 1.20 11.61 -7.10
CA ILE A 88 0.29 11.76 -5.96
C ILE A 88 0.41 13.20 -5.50
N GLY A 89 -0.67 13.96 -5.65
CA GLY A 89 -0.69 15.38 -5.29
C GLY A 89 -1.97 15.78 -4.57
N SER A 90 -1.96 16.96 -3.97
CA SER A 90 -3.13 17.58 -3.37
C SER A 90 -3.36 18.95 -4.00
N THR A 91 -4.62 19.31 -4.19
CA THR A 91 -4.99 20.67 -4.59
C THR A 91 -4.76 21.64 -3.43
N ALA A 92 -4.80 22.95 -3.72
CA ALA A 92 -4.79 23.99 -2.68
C ALA A 92 -5.98 23.86 -1.69
N GLU A 93 -7.06 23.20 -2.10
CA GLU A 93 -8.23 22.89 -1.27
C GLU A 93 -8.04 21.62 -0.41
N GLY A 94 -6.89 20.95 -0.51
CA GLY A 94 -6.60 19.71 0.23
C GLY A 94 -7.24 18.45 -0.35
N LYS A 95 -7.60 18.45 -1.65
CA LYS A 95 -8.15 17.27 -2.34
C LYS A 95 -7.04 16.48 -3.03
N LEU A 96 -6.96 15.19 -2.73
CA LEU A 96 -6.00 14.25 -3.29
C LEU A 96 -6.32 13.92 -4.75
N TYR A 97 -5.32 13.93 -5.61
CA TYR A 97 -5.38 13.33 -6.94
C TYR A 97 -4.22 12.35 -7.14
N ILE A 98 -4.48 11.26 -7.86
CA ILE A 98 -3.47 10.26 -8.24
C ILE A 98 -3.56 10.02 -9.74
N SER A 99 -2.47 10.26 -10.47
CA SER A 99 -2.41 10.08 -11.94
C SER A 99 -1.23 9.24 -12.40
#